data_AF-A0A150M1G3-F1
#
_entry.id   AF-A0A150M1G3-F1
#
_cell.length_a   1.000
_cell.length_b   1.000
_cell.length_c   1.000
_cell.angle_alpha   90.00
_cell.angle_beta   90.00
_cell.angle_gamma   90.00
#
_symmetry.space_group_name_H-M   'P 1'
#
loop_
_entity.id
_entity.type
_entity.pdbx_description
1 polymer ?
#
loop_
_entity_poly.entity_id
_entity_poly.type
_entity_poly.pdbx_seq_one_letter_code
_entity_poly.pdbx_strand_id
1 'polypeptide(L)' 'MKEREFLQNKKGLMVNTMVLVLIEEKRQQMIELALTYGFTAKETIQCSQELDELINRYLRQTVLTESPSLSVPQ' A
#
# COMPACT_ATOMS: atom_id res chain seq x y z
N MET A 1 -22.88 25.92 4.08
CA MET A 1 -22.82 24.44 4.07
C MET A 1 -21.81 23.89 3.07
N LYS A 2 -21.76 24.36 1.82
CA LYS A 2 -20.87 23.84 0.75
C LYS A 2 -19.36 23.80 1.09
N GLU A 3 -18.85 24.73 1.89
CA GLU A 3 -17.41 24.80 2.22
C GLU A 3 -16.95 23.66 3.16
N ARG A 4 -17.82 23.17 4.05
CA ARG A 4 -17.46 22.05 4.95
C ARG A 4 -17.46 20.71 4.22
N GLU A 5 -18.39 20.51 3.28
CA GLU A 5 -18.39 19.32 2.40
C GLU A 5 -17.14 19.30 1.51
N PHE A 6 -16.73 20.46 0.95
CA PHE A 6 -15.51 20.54 0.16
C PHE A 6 -14.26 20.19 0.97
N LEU A 7 -14.18 20.65 2.23
CA LEU A 7 -13.06 20.33 3.12
C LEU A 7 -13.03 18.87 3.55
N GLN A 8 -14.20 18.24 3.78
CA GLN A 8 -14.29 16.81 4.06
C GLN A 8 -13.92 15.96 2.84
N ASN A 9 -14.40 16.33 1.65
CA ASN A 9 -14.08 15.61 0.41
C ASN A 9 -12.60 15.75 0.04
N LYS A 10 -12.01 16.94 0.26
CA LYS A 10 -10.57 17.19 0.09
C LYS A 10 -9.71 16.40 1.08
N LYS A 11 -10.17 16.24 2.34
CA LYS A 11 -9.50 15.38 3.33
C LYS A 11 -9.49 13.91 2.90
N GLY A 12 -10.62 13.39 2.41
CA GLY A 12 -10.70 12.01 1.89
C GLY A 12 -9.78 11.75 0.70
N LEU A 13 -9.65 12.73 -0.20
CA LEU A 13 -8.73 12.66 -1.33
C LEU A 13 -7.26 12.68 -0.88
N MET A 14 -6.90 13.56 0.06
CA MET A 14 -5.51 13.72 0.53
C MET A 14 -5.01 12.49 1.30
N VAL A 15 -5.89 11.80 2.04
CA VAL A 15 -5.55 10.55 2.75
C VAL A 15 -5.23 9.42 1.77
N ASN A 16 -6.01 9.26 0.69
CA ASN A 16 -5.71 8.25 -0.34
C ASN A 16 -4.36 8.49 -1.00
N THR A 17 -4.05 9.73 -1.36
CA THR A 17 -2.76 10.09 -1.95
C THR A 17 -1.60 9.78 -1.00
N MET A 18 -1.75 10.04 0.30
CA MET A 18 -0.69 9.82 1.28
C MET A 18 -0.38 8.33 1.49
N VAL A 19 -1.40 7.46 1.45
CA VAL A 19 -1.21 6.00 1.56
C VAL A 19 -0.52 5.44 0.32
N LEU A 20 -0.86 5.93 -0.88
CA LEU A 20 -0.17 5.55 -2.11
C LEU A 20 1.31 5.93 -2.12
N VAL A 21 1.66 7.11 -1.58
CA VAL A 21 3.07 7.53 -1.44
C VAL A 21 3.83 6.58 -0.51
N LEU A 22 3.23 6.20 0.63
CA LEU A 22 3.85 5.26 1.56
C LEU A 22 4.08 3.87 0.94
N ILE A 23 3.14 3.40 0.12
CA ILE A 23 3.27 2.14 -0.63
C ILE A 23 4.46 2.23 -1.59
N GLU A 24 4.58 3.32 -2.34
CA GLU A 24 5.68 3.48 -3.30
C GLU A 24 7.04 3.62 -2.60
N GLU A 25 7.12 4.32 -1.47
CA GLU A 25 8.34 4.41 -0.67
C GLU A 25 8.77 3.03 -0.14
N LYS A 26 7.83 2.20 0.32
CA LYS A 26 8.14 0.83 0.78
C LYS A 26 8.53 -0.08 -0.38
N ARG A 27 7.91 0.08 -1.54
CA ARG A 27 8.30 -0.63 -2.76
C ARG A 27 9.74 -0.30 -3.17
N GLN A 28 10.12 0.97 -3.11
CA GLN A 28 11.49 1.39 -3.42
C GLN A 28 12.50 0.81 -2.40
N GLN A 29 12.17 0.83 -1.10
CA GLN A 29 12.99 0.19 -0.05
C GLN A 29 13.17 -1.31 -0.31
N MET A 30 12.10 -2.02 -0.67
CA MET A 30 12.17 -3.45 -1.00
C MET A 30 13.10 -3.71 -2.20
N ILE A 31 13.04 -2.87 -3.24
CA ILE A 31 13.92 -2.98 -4.41
C ILE A 31 15.37 -2.75 -4.02
N GLU A 32 15.66 -1.73 -3.19
CA GLU A 32 17.02 -1.47 -2.71
C GLU A 32 17.57 -2.63 -1.86
N LEU A 33 16.74 -3.20 -0.98
CA LEU A 33 17.09 -4.40 -0.22
C LEU A 33 17.31 -5.61 -1.13
N ALA A 34 16.48 -5.77 -2.15
CA ALA A 34 16.63 -6.84 -3.13
C ALA A 34 17.92 -6.72 -3.95
N LEU A 35 18.31 -5.48 -4.32
CA LEU A 35 19.55 -5.21 -5.04
C LEU A 35 20.78 -5.38 -4.14
N THR A 36 20.64 -5.12 -2.83
CA THR A 36 21.75 -5.19 -1.87
C THR A 36 21.96 -6.60 -1.32
N TYR A 37 20.88 -7.28 -0.92
CA TYR A 37 20.90 -8.56 -0.22
C TYR A 37 20.35 -9.72 -1.05
N GLY A 38 19.63 -9.43 -2.14
CA GLY A 38 18.94 -10.41 -2.97
C GLY A 38 17.43 -10.46 -2.68
N PHE A 39 16.65 -10.87 -3.68
CA PHE A 39 15.19 -11.02 -3.56
C PHE A 39 14.76 -12.11 -2.56
N THR A 40 15.65 -13.05 -2.25
CA THR A 40 15.43 -14.14 -1.29
C THR A 40 16.01 -13.86 0.09
N ALA A 41 16.63 -12.69 0.30
CA ALA A 41 17.09 -12.29 1.62
C ALA A 41 15.90 -12.12 2.57
N LYS A 42 16.11 -12.47 3.84
CA LYS A 42 15.07 -12.39 4.87
C LYS A 42 14.52 -10.97 4.99
N GLU A 43 15.40 -9.99 4.89
CA GLU A 43 15.11 -8.55 4.92
C GLU A 43 14.20 -8.14 3.77
N THR A 44 14.50 -8.61 2.55
CA THR A 44 13.68 -8.33 1.36
C THR A 44 12.31 -9.01 1.44
N ILE A 45 12.26 -10.26 1.92
CA ILE A 45 11.01 -11.02 2.13
C ILE A 45 10.15 -10.38 3.21
N GLN A 46 10.73 -9.91 4.31
CA GLN A 46 9.99 -9.17 5.34
C GLN A 46 9.46 -7.85 4.78
N CYS A 47 10.27 -7.12 4.02
CA CYS A 47 9.85 -5.87 3.39
C CYS A 47 8.71 -6.10 2.37
N SER A 48 8.74 -7.20 1.60
CA SER A 48 7.65 -7.54 0.68
C SER A 48 6.35 -7.88 1.40
N GLN A 49 6.42 -8.61 2.53
CA GLN A 49 5.25 -8.93 3.35
C GLN A 49 4.62 -7.67 3.97
N GLU A 50 5.44 -6.76 4.48
CA GLU A 50 4.97 -5.48 5.02
C GLU A 50 4.31 -4.60 3.94
N LEU A 51 4.90 -4.57 2.75
CA LEU A 51 4.35 -3.86 1.60
C LEU A 51 3.01 -4.45 1.16
N ASP A 52 2.91 -5.79 1.06
CA ASP A 52 1.65 -6.46 0.75
C ASP A 52 0.57 -6.19 1.80
N GLU A 53 0.91 -6.17 3.10
CA GLU A 53 -0.04 -5.79 4.14
C GLU A 53 -0.53 -4.34 4.00
N LEU A 54 0.37 -3.40 3.70
CA LEU A 54 0.03 -1.99 3.46
C LEU A 54 -0.91 -1.85 2.26
N ILE A 55 -0.60 -2.53 1.15
CA ILE A 55 -1.45 -2.57 -0.04
C ILE A 55 -2.80 -3.19 0.29
N ASN A 56 -2.84 -4.32 1.00
CA ASN A 56 -4.09 -4.98 1.38
C ASN A 56 -4.96 -4.12 2.30
N ARG A 57 -4.35 -3.37 3.24
CA ARG A 57 -5.07 -2.44 4.11
C ARG A 57 -5.65 -1.27 3.32
N TYR A 58 -4.86 -0.69 2.42
CA TYR A 58 -5.32 0.35 1.50
C TYR A 58 -6.46 -0.17 0.63
N LEU A 59 -6.27 -1.33 -0.01
CA LEU A 59 -7.26 -1.98 -0.86
C LEU A 59 -8.55 -2.24 -0.08
N ARG A 60 -8.50 -2.75 1.16
CA ARG A 60 -9.72 -2.91 1.99
C ARG A 60 -10.42 -1.60 2.32
N GLN A 61 -9.68 -0.49 2.41
CA GLN A 61 -10.25 0.83 2.65
C GLN A 61 -10.82 1.47 1.37
N THR A 62 -10.30 1.11 0.19
CA THR A 62 -10.73 1.67 -1.11
C THR A 62 -11.66 0.76 -1.91
N VAL A 63 -11.64 -0.55 -1.64
CA VAL A 63 -12.25 -1.62 -2.45
C VAL A 63 -13.25 -2.41 -1.60
N LEU A 64 -14.48 -1.89 -1.56
CA LEU A 64 -15.69 -2.72 -1.46
C LEU A 64 -16.15 -3.20 -2.86
N THR A 65 -15.33 -3.02 -3.89
CA THR A 65 -15.69 -3.27 -5.29
C THR A 65 -14.62 -4.10 -5.99
N GLU A 66 -14.86 -5.42 -6.06
CA GLU A 66 -14.14 -6.46 -6.83
C GLU A 66 -13.15 -7.34 -6.03
N SER A 67 -13.78 -8.38 -5.46
CA SER A 67 -13.35 -9.76 -5.17
C SER A 67 -11.86 -10.14 -4.94
N PRO A 68 -11.59 -11.00 -3.93
CA PRO A 68 -10.26 -11.40 -3.51
C PRO A 68 -9.71 -12.52 -4.40
N SER A 69 -8.82 -12.19 -5.32
CA SER A 69 -8.00 -13.18 -6.03
C SER A 69 -6.52 -13.02 -5.68
N LEU A 70 -6.18 -13.07 -4.40
CA LEU A 70 -4.84 -13.47 -3.97
C LEU A 70 -4.96 -14.57 -2.92
N SER A 71 -5.64 -15.66 -3.30
CA SER A 71 -5.19 -16.96 -2.85
C SER A 71 -3.85 -17.19 -3.54
N VAL A 72 -2.75 -16.96 -2.82
CA VAL A 72 -1.49 -17.68 -3.06
C VAL A 72 -1.48 -18.81 -2.03
N PRO A 73 -2.02 -20.01 -2.34
CA PRO A 73 -1.60 -21.20 -1.64
C PRO A 73 -0.21 -21.59 -2.18
N GLN A 74 0.73 -21.78 -1.24
CA GLN A 74 2.00 -22.45 -1.48
C GLN A 74 1.81 -23.90 -1.95
#